data_AF-A0A6G1SS04-F1
#
_entry.id   AF-A0A6G1SS04-F1
#
_cell.length_a   1.000
_cell.length_b   1.000
_cell.length_c   1.000
_cell.angle_alpha   90.00
_cell.angle_beta   90.00
_cell.angle_gamma   90.00
#
_symmetry.space_group_name_H-M   'P 1'
#
loop_
_entity.id
_entity.type
_entity.pdbx_description
1 polymer ?
#
loop_
_entity_poly.entity_id
_entity_poly.type
_entity_poly.pdbx_seq_one_letter_code
_entity_poly.pdbx_strand_id
1 'polypeptide(L)'
;MTAASGAAVLQQTLLRRALAARDPGRLHLSFDVAVIERYRALPGAQLLRTRTVGRIAVPGKWSVDVGIAEGIAEGTADGEGQVHLPFTDLVDRVPEDEWPHWVAHLVEAPASRAFLQMRMSAAACIDDGDTVPWERGAD
;
A
#
# COMPACT_ATOMS: atom_id res chain seq x y z
N MET A 1 -7.80 19.59 -17.23
CA MET A 1 -7.92 18.11 -17.15
C MET A 1 -6.55 17.51 -17.43
N THR A 2 -5.82 17.11 -16.39
CA THR A 2 -4.55 16.39 -16.55
C THR A 2 -4.89 14.99 -17.06
N ALA A 3 -4.27 14.54 -18.14
CA ALA A 3 -4.45 13.17 -18.62
C ALA A 3 -4.08 12.19 -17.49
N ALA A 4 -4.91 11.16 -17.28
CA ALA A 4 -4.61 10.12 -16.30
C ALA A 4 -3.25 9.49 -16.64
N SER A 5 -2.38 9.33 -15.65
CA SER A 5 -1.09 8.67 -15.85
C SER A 5 -1.30 7.22 -16.34
N GLY A 6 -0.29 6.65 -17.00
CA GLY A 6 -0.33 5.23 -17.40
C GLY A 6 -0.61 4.31 -16.21
N ALA A 7 -0.05 4.63 -15.04
CA ALA A 7 -0.32 3.94 -13.78
C ALA A 7 -1.79 4.01 -13.35
N ALA A 8 -2.45 5.17 -13.46
CA ALA A 8 -3.85 5.33 -13.10
C ALA A 8 -4.78 4.45 -13.97
N VAL A 9 -4.50 4.33 -15.28
CA VAL A 9 -5.25 3.45 -16.18
C VAL A 9 -5.11 1.97 -15.77
N LEU A 10 -3.89 1.56 -15.38
CA LEU A 10 -3.62 0.20 -14.91
C LEU A 10 -4.30 -0.07 -13.56
N GLN A 11 -4.27 0.87 -12.62
CA GLN A 11 -4.97 0.75 -11.34
C GLN A 11 -6.49 0.60 -11.52
N GLN A 12 -7.10 1.39 -12.40
CA GLN A 12 -8.54 1.22 -12.72
C GLN A 12 -8.82 -0.16 -13.32
N THR A 13 -7.91 -0.66 -14.16
CA THR A 13 -8.05 -2.00 -14.75
C THR A 13 -7.93 -3.09 -13.70
N LEU A 14 -6.99 -2.97 -12.76
CA LEU A 14 -6.85 -3.88 -11.62
C LEU A 14 -8.10 -3.88 -10.76
N LEU A 15 -8.64 -2.71 -10.42
CA LEU A 15 -9.88 -2.59 -9.64
C LEU A 15 -11.06 -3.28 -10.35
N ARG A 16 -11.26 -3.03 -11.65
CA ARG A 16 -12.33 -3.69 -12.42
C ARG A 16 -12.19 -5.21 -12.38
N ARG A 17 -10.97 -5.73 -12.49
CA ARG A 17 -10.70 -7.18 -12.41
C ARG A 17 -10.95 -7.74 -11.00
N ALA A 18 -10.49 -7.05 -9.95
CA ALA A 18 -10.73 -7.44 -8.57
C ALA A 18 -12.23 -7.52 -8.25
N LEU A 19 -13.01 -6.53 -8.70
CA LEU A 19 -14.47 -6.51 -8.54
C LEU A 19 -15.15 -7.65 -9.30
N ALA A 20 -14.76 -7.88 -10.57
CA ALA A 20 -15.32 -8.96 -11.37
C ALA A 20 -15.03 -10.35 -10.77
N ALA A 21 -13.84 -10.53 -10.21
CA ALA A 21 -13.43 -11.78 -9.55
C ALA A 21 -13.92 -11.89 -8.10
N ARG A 22 -14.48 -10.83 -7.51
CA ARG A 22 -14.77 -10.70 -6.06
C ARG A 22 -13.54 -11.00 -5.20
N ASP A 23 -12.39 -10.56 -5.67
CA ASP A 23 -11.08 -10.83 -5.07
C ASP A 23 -10.41 -9.49 -4.71
N PRO A 24 -10.73 -8.92 -3.54
CA PRO A 24 -10.11 -7.67 -3.09
C PRO A 24 -8.63 -7.84 -2.74
N GLY A 25 -8.14 -9.07 -2.61
CA GLY A 25 -6.75 -9.36 -2.28
C GLY A 25 -5.76 -8.91 -3.36
N ARG A 26 -6.25 -8.68 -4.58
CA ARG A 26 -5.49 -8.12 -5.72
C ARG A 26 -5.28 -6.63 -5.65
N LEU A 27 -5.93 -5.93 -4.71
CA LEU A 27 -5.69 -4.51 -4.52
C LEU A 27 -4.35 -4.32 -3.81
N HIS A 28 -3.62 -3.31 -4.25
CA HIS A 28 -2.29 -3.05 -3.75
C HIS A 28 -2.37 -2.20 -2.48
N LEU A 29 -1.56 -2.59 -1.49
CA LEU A 29 -1.21 -1.75 -0.36
C LEU A 29 0.09 -1.01 -0.68
N SER A 30 0.19 0.25 -0.23
CA SER A 30 1.40 1.05 -0.34
C SER A 30 2.07 1.18 1.03
N PHE A 31 3.39 1.10 1.04
CA PHE A 31 4.23 1.20 2.22
C PHE A 31 5.36 2.19 1.98
N ASP A 32 5.78 2.85 3.04
CA ASP A 32 6.98 3.67 3.04
C ASP A 32 8.20 2.80 2.72
N VAL A 33 9.13 3.29 1.90
CA VAL A 33 10.34 2.55 1.51
C VAL A 33 11.18 2.14 2.72
N ALA A 34 11.06 2.84 3.85
CA ALA A 34 11.69 2.49 5.12
C ALA A 34 11.33 1.07 5.61
N VAL A 35 10.23 0.47 5.13
CA VAL A 35 9.90 -0.94 5.40
C VAL A 35 11.02 -1.88 4.96
N ILE A 36 11.81 -1.51 3.94
CA ILE A 36 12.92 -2.31 3.41
C ILE A 36 14.16 -2.24 4.30
N GLU A 37 14.34 -1.14 5.04
CA GLU A 37 15.58 -0.86 5.79
C GLU A 37 15.87 -1.90 6.87
N ARG A 38 14.81 -2.43 7.52
CA ARG A 38 14.94 -3.57 8.45
C ARG A 38 15.65 -4.76 7.80
N TYR A 39 15.36 -5.05 6.54
CA TYR A 39 15.90 -6.20 5.83
C TYR A 39 17.32 -5.95 5.30
N ARG A 40 17.73 -4.69 5.09
CA ARG A 40 19.14 -4.37 4.77
C ARG A 40 20.08 -4.75 5.90
N ALA A 41 19.65 -4.58 7.14
CA ALA A 41 20.42 -4.88 8.32
C ALA A 41 20.45 -6.38 8.67
N LEU A 42 19.58 -7.19 8.06
CA LEU A 42 19.45 -8.61 8.39
C LEU A 42 20.54 -9.43 7.67
N PRO A 43 21.42 -10.13 8.41
CA PRO A 43 22.45 -10.95 7.79
C PRO A 43 21.85 -12.02 6.87
N GLY A 44 22.34 -12.08 5.63
CA GLY A 44 21.91 -13.03 4.63
C GLY A 44 20.64 -12.65 3.86
N ALA A 45 19.93 -11.59 4.24
CA ALA A 45 18.84 -11.08 3.41
C ALA A 45 19.36 -10.58 2.05
N GLN A 46 18.57 -10.79 1.01
CA GLN A 46 18.86 -10.34 -0.35
C GLN A 46 17.80 -9.33 -0.76
N LEU A 47 18.27 -8.16 -1.20
CA LEU A 47 17.46 -7.08 -1.71
C LEU A 47 17.88 -6.80 -3.15
N LEU A 48 16.99 -7.10 -4.09
CA LEU A 48 17.22 -6.89 -5.52
C LEU A 48 16.22 -5.87 -6.03
N ARG A 49 16.63 -4.98 -6.94
CA ARG A 49 15.69 -4.09 -7.60
C ARG A 49 16.11 -3.69 -9.01
N THR A 50 15.11 -3.39 -9.82
CA THR A 50 15.22 -2.53 -10.99
C THR A 50 14.82 -1.10 -10.60
N ARG A 51 14.46 -0.25 -11.58
CA ARG A 51 13.93 1.09 -11.31
C ARG A 51 12.49 1.07 -10.77
N THR A 52 11.70 0.05 -11.12
CA THR A 52 10.25 0.03 -10.88
C THR A 52 9.77 -1.21 -10.12
N VAL A 53 10.63 -2.20 -9.92
CA VAL A 53 10.30 -3.46 -9.24
C VAL A 53 11.44 -3.85 -8.31
N GLY A 54 11.12 -4.35 -7.12
CA GLY A 54 12.06 -4.87 -6.14
C GLY A 54 11.66 -6.28 -5.68
N ARG A 55 12.61 -6.95 -5.03
CA ARG A 55 12.44 -8.22 -4.35
C ARG A 55 13.13 -8.17 -3.01
N ILE A 56 12.42 -8.59 -1.97
CA ILE A 56 12.97 -8.87 -0.65
C ILE A 56 12.99 -10.38 -0.50
N ALA A 57 14.15 -10.95 -0.17
CA ALA A 57 14.27 -12.38 0.10
C ALA A 57 15.08 -12.63 1.36
N VAL A 58 14.53 -13.43 2.27
CA VAL A 58 15.24 -13.97 3.43
C VAL A 58 15.51 -15.45 3.14
N PRO A 59 16.76 -15.84 2.82
CA PRO A 59 17.06 -17.20 2.33
C PRO A 59 16.52 -18.29 3.23
N GLY A 60 15.90 -19.30 2.61
CA GLY A 60 15.30 -20.44 3.31
C GLY A 60 14.03 -20.11 4.11
N LYS A 61 13.56 -18.85 4.11
CA LYS A 61 12.35 -18.44 4.82
C LYS A 61 11.26 -17.97 3.86
N TRP A 62 11.48 -16.86 3.18
CA TRP A 62 10.46 -16.25 2.33
C TRP A 62 11.04 -15.26 1.31
N SER A 63 10.23 -14.91 0.32
CA SER A 63 10.52 -13.83 -0.62
C SER A 63 9.24 -13.17 -1.11
N VAL A 64 9.25 -11.86 -1.27
CA VAL A 64 8.14 -11.08 -1.84
C VAL A 64 8.64 -10.10 -2.89
N ASP A 65 7.87 -9.94 -3.96
CA ASP A 65 8.11 -8.93 -4.99
C ASP A 65 7.30 -7.67 -4.67
N VAL A 66 7.87 -6.51 -4.95
CA VAL A 66 7.24 -5.20 -4.71
C VAL A 66 7.36 -4.32 -5.94
N GLY A 67 6.34 -3.53 -6.23
CA GLY A 67 6.46 -2.39 -7.14
C GLY A 67 7.07 -1.19 -6.43
N ILE A 68 7.81 -0.38 -7.17
CA ILE A 68 8.48 0.84 -6.70
C ILE A 68 7.77 2.01 -7.37
N ALA A 69 7.14 2.89 -6.57
CA ALA A 69 6.46 4.06 -7.10
C ALA A 69 7.46 5.06 -7.73
N GLU A 70 7.04 5.77 -8.77
CA GLU A 70 7.85 6.82 -9.39
C GLU A 70 8.16 7.94 -8.37
N GLY A 71 9.38 8.46 -8.39
CA GLY A 71 9.84 9.50 -7.45
C GLY A 71 10.85 9.04 -6.41
N ILE A 72 11.15 7.73 -6.31
CA ILE A 72 12.35 7.29 -5.58
C ILE A 72 13.58 7.70 -6.40
N ALA A 73 14.19 8.83 -6.05
CA ALA A 73 15.37 9.33 -6.74
C ALA A 73 16.50 8.29 -6.72
N GLU A 74 17.17 8.09 -7.86
CA GLU A 74 18.39 7.29 -7.92
C GLU A 74 19.43 7.93 -6.97
N GLY A 75 19.77 7.24 -5.88
CA GLY A 75 20.86 7.64 -4.98
C GLY A 75 20.47 8.33 -3.68
N THR A 76 19.18 8.52 -3.36
CA THR A 76 18.81 8.93 -2.00
C THR A 76 18.77 7.70 -1.09
N ALA A 77 19.76 7.62 -0.21
CA ALA A 77 19.71 6.78 0.98
C ALA A 77 18.66 7.30 2.00
N ASP A 78 18.06 8.45 1.73
CA ASP A 78 17.15 9.16 2.60
C ASP A 78 15.71 9.15 2.04
N GLY A 79 14.92 8.18 2.52
CA GLY A 79 13.59 8.43 3.08
C GLY A 79 12.41 8.85 2.20
N GLU A 80 12.57 9.18 0.92
CA GLU A 80 11.43 9.62 0.09
C GLU A 80 11.10 8.59 -0.97
N GLY A 81 10.18 7.68 -0.65
CA GLY A 81 9.74 6.66 -1.60
C GLY A 81 8.67 5.72 -1.07
N GLN A 82 7.91 5.12 -1.98
CA GLN A 82 6.89 4.14 -1.64
C GLN A 82 7.09 2.86 -2.42
N VAL A 83 6.84 1.74 -1.76
CA VAL A 83 6.71 0.43 -2.40
C VAL A 83 5.29 -0.08 -2.26
N HIS A 84 4.86 -0.93 -3.18
CA HIS A 84 3.51 -1.48 -3.12
C HIS A 84 3.48 -2.95 -3.52
N LEU A 85 2.54 -3.70 -2.94
CA LEU A 85 2.29 -5.10 -3.29
C LEU A 85 0.80 -5.43 -3.10
N PRO A 86 0.27 -6.44 -3.81
CA PRO A 86 -1.06 -6.98 -3.53
C PRO A 86 -1.21 -7.41 -2.06
N PHE A 87 -2.40 -7.20 -1.49
CA PHE A 87 -2.72 -7.68 -0.15
C PHE A 87 -2.49 -9.20 0.00
N THR A 88 -2.83 -9.99 -1.02
CA THR A 88 -2.58 -11.44 -1.00
C THR A 88 -1.10 -11.78 -0.93
N ASP A 89 -0.22 -11.02 -1.61
CA ASP A 89 1.21 -11.29 -1.57
C ASP A 89 1.79 -10.99 -0.17
N LEU A 90 1.26 -9.98 0.53
CA LEU A 90 1.62 -9.74 1.93
C LEU A 90 1.23 -10.94 2.80
N VAL A 91 -0.01 -11.43 2.69
CA VAL A 91 -0.49 -12.54 3.53
C VAL A 91 0.17 -13.88 3.19
N ASP A 92 0.33 -14.19 1.91
CA ASP A 92 0.77 -15.50 1.44
C ASP A 92 2.29 -15.66 1.40
N ARG A 93 3.05 -14.55 1.29
CA ARG A 93 4.51 -14.58 1.13
C ARG A 93 5.26 -14.04 2.32
N VAL A 94 4.68 -13.13 3.10
CA VAL A 94 5.34 -12.55 4.26
C VAL A 94 4.86 -13.25 5.53
N PRO A 95 5.76 -13.83 6.34
CA PRO A 95 5.39 -14.47 7.60
C PRO A 95 4.62 -13.56 8.55
N GLU A 96 3.72 -14.15 9.36
CA GLU A 96 2.83 -13.38 10.25
C GLU A 96 3.59 -12.53 11.29
N ASP A 97 4.76 -12.98 11.73
CA ASP A 97 5.62 -12.25 12.68
C ASP A 97 6.27 -11.00 12.08
N GLU A 98 6.25 -10.86 10.75
CA GLU A 98 6.70 -9.67 10.04
C GLU A 98 5.56 -8.66 9.82
N TRP A 99 4.28 -9.05 9.90
CA TRP A 99 3.16 -8.14 9.62
C TRP A 99 3.14 -6.87 10.48
N PRO A 100 3.43 -6.90 11.80
CA PRO A 100 3.47 -5.67 12.59
C PRO A 100 4.47 -4.64 12.06
N HIS A 101 5.60 -5.11 11.50
CA HIS A 101 6.58 -4.24 10.84
C HIS A 101 5.98 -3.59 9.60
N TRP A 102 5.38 -4.38 8.70
CA TRP A 102 4.74 -3.83 7.51
C TRP A 102 3.62 -2.85 7.83
N VAL A 103 2.76 -3.16 8.81
CA VAL A 103 1.66 -2.27 9.24
C VAL A 103 2.19 -0.92 9.75
N ALA A 104 3.32 -0.90 10.46
CA ALA A 104 3.93 0.34 10.95
C ALA A 104 4.43 1.26 9.81
N HIS A 105 4.63 0.71 8.61
CA HIS A 105 5.07 1.44 7.43
C HIS A 105 3.94 1.66 6.39
N LEU A 106 2.68 1.33 6.72
CA LEU A 106 1.57 1.54 5.81
C LEU A 106 1.43 3.04 5.46
N VAL A 107 1.39 3.36 4.17
CA VAL A 107 1.12 4.72 3.70
C VAL A 107 -0.36 5.00 3.87
N GLU A 108 -0.69 6.04 4.63
CA GLU A 108 -2.06 6.50 4.81
C GLU A 108 -2.60 7.06 3.49
N ALA A 109 -3.65 6.44 2.96
CA ALA A 109 -4.46 7.03 1.92
C ALA A 109 -5.37 8.11 2.54
N PRO A 110 -5.69 9.21 1.83
CA PRO A 110 -6.65 10.19 2.31
C PRO A 110 -7.97 9.51 2.72
N ALA A 111 -8.28 9.54 4.01
CA ALA A 111 -9.41 8.83 4.57
C ALA A 111 -10.10 9.64 5.68
N SER A 112 -11.40 9.41 5.85
CA SER A 112 -12.13 9.93 7.00
C SER A 112 -11.83 9.09 8.24
N ARG A 113 -11.18 9.71 9.23
CA ARG A 113 -10.93 9.09 10.54
C ARG A 113 -12.22 8.59 11.17
N ALA A 114 -13.28 9.42 11.16
CA ALA A 114 -14.57 9.07 11.74
C ALA A 114 -15.16 7.81 11.07
N PHE A 115 -15.14 7.76 9.75
CA PHE A 115 -15.62 6.60 9.00
C PHE A 115 -14.80 5.34 9.30
N LEU A 116 -13.46 5.44 9.33
CA LEU A 116 -12.61 4.31 9.71
C LEU A 116 -12.91 3.79 11.13
N GLN A 117 -13.11 4.69 12.09
CA GLN A 117 -13.48 4.33 13.47
C GLN A 117 -14.82 3.58 13.52
N MET A 118 -15.84 4.03 12.79
CA MET A 118 -17.13 3.33 12.68
C MET A 118 -16.99 1.91 12.10
N ARG A 119 -16.03 1.70 11.18
CA ARG A 119 -15.76 0.36 10.63
C ARG A 119 -15.06 -0.56 11.62
N MET A 120 -14.29 -0.02 12.57
CA MET A 120 -13.55 -0.79 13.58
C MET A 120 -14.37 -1.06 14.84
N SER A 121 -15.31 -0.18 15.18
CA SER A 121 -16.18 -0.34 16.34
C SER A 121 -17.64 -0.04 15.96
N ALA A 122 -18.48 -1.07 16.06
CA ALA A 122 -19.91 -0.95 15.78
C ALA A 122 -20.66 -0.02 16.75
N ALA A 123 -20.03 0.41 17.85
CA ALA A 123 -20.62 1.26 18.88
C ALA A 123 -20.03 2.69 18.93
N ALA A 124 -19.25 3.11 17.93
CA ALA A 124 -18.72 4.46 17.88
C ALA A 124 -19.87 5.47 17.69
N CYS A 125 -20.23 6.22 18.74
CA CYS A 125 -21.06 7.41 18.62
C CYS A 125 -20.16 8.57 18.20
N ILE A 126 -20.31 9.02 16.96
CA ILE A 126 -19.56 10.15 16.41
C ILE A 126 -20.57 11.26 16.12
N ASP A 127 -20.40 12.40 16.76
CA ASP A 127 -21.15 13.62 16.48
C ASP A 127 -20.37 14.40 15.42
N ASP A 128 -20.86 14.37 14.18
CA ASP A 128 -20.27 15.04 13.00
C ASP A 128 -21.22 16.12 12.45
N GLY A 129 -22.16 16.58 13.29
CA GLY A 129 -23.17 17.58 12.94
C GLY A 129 -24.34 17.03 12.12
N ASP A 130 -25.10 17.95 11.52
CA ASP A 130 -26.31 17.64 10.78
C ASP A 130 -26.00 16.96 9.43
N THR A 131 -26.86 16.02 9.04
CA THR A 131 -26.78 15.43 7.70
C THR A 131 -27.12 16.45 6.63
N VAL A 132 -26.16 16.73 5.76
CA VAL A 132 -26.34 17.61 4.58
C VAL A 132 -26.39 16.79 3.28
N PRO A 133 -27.20 17.19 2.29
CA PRO A 133 -27.18 16.57 0.96
C PRO A 133 -25.81 16.69 0.27
N TRP A 134 -25.50 15.76 -0.62
CA TRP A 134 -24.38 15.91 -1.55
C TRP A 134 -24.75 16.91 -2.64
N GLU A 135 -24.47 18.19 -2.39
CA GLU A 135 -24.58 19.23 -3.40
C GLU A 135 -23.35 19.19 -4.32
N ARG A 136 -23.53 19.36 -5.63
CA ARG A 136 -22.39 19.67 -6.50
C ARG A 136 -21.92 21.06 -6.10
N GLY A 137 -20.66 21.21 -5.72
CA GLY A 137 -20.05 22.54 -5.57
C GLY A 137 -20.32 23.35 -6.85
N ALA A 138 -20.76 24.60 -6.69
CA ALA A 138 -21.00 25.50 -7.82
C ALA A 138 -19.73 25.58 -8.68
N ASP A 139 -19.88 25.34 -9.99
CA ASP A 139 -18.82 25.38 -11.00
C ASP A 139 -18.09 26.73 -11.04
#